data_AF-A0A1F6BMP3-F1
#
_entry.id   AF-A0A1F6BMP3-F1
#
_cell.length_a   1.000
_cell.length_b   1.000
_cell.length_c   1.000
_cell.angle_alpha   90.00
_cell.angle_beta   90.00
_cell.angle_gamma   90.00
#
_symmetry.space_group_name_H-M   'P 1'
#
loop_
_entity.id
_entity.type
_entity.pdbx_description
1 polymer ?
#
loop_
_entity_poly.entity_id
_entity_poly.type
_entity_poly.pdbx_seq_one_letter_code
_entity_poly.pdbx_strand_id
1 'polypeptide(L)'
;MGSRNMKKIAFVLNLPWSLAGLFYSLLMLPRNIKTDKLQFVMVLRVRRLWINEVVLRRRVRGFTLGNTILLSDVADNNTYDHEIVHVRQFMKEPFIFPLFYCFEFIKHGYQNSKYEKEAYQRTNE
;
A
#
# COMPACT_ATOMS: atom_id res chain seq x y z
N MET A 1 -3.33 21.39 -17.59
CA MET A 1 -4.64 20.76 -17.24
C MET A 1 -4.63 19.22 -17.26
N GLY A 2 -3.79 18.52 -18.03
CA GLY A 2 -3.80 17.04 -18.12
C GLY A 2 -3.41 16.26 -16.85
N SER A 3 -2.45 16.75 -16.05
CA SER A 3 -1.92 16.04 -14.87
C SER A 3 -2.96 15.73 -13.78
N ARG A 4 -3.88 16.66 -13.50
CA ARG A 4 -4.88 16.50 -12.43
C ARG A 4 -5.99 15.51 -12.81
N ASN A 5 -6.38 15.47 -14.08
CA ASN A 5 -7.39 14.54 -14.58
C ASN A 5 -6.85 13.11 -14.64
N MET A 6 -5.59 12.92 -15.04
CA MET A 6 -4.93 11.61 -14.99
C MET A 6 -4.87 11.04 -13.58
N LYS A 7 -4.56 11.87 -12.57
CA LYS A 7 -4.59 11.44 -11.15
C LYS A 7 -5.99 11.02 -10.70
N LYS A 8 -7.04 11.72 -11.13
CA LYS A 8 -8.43 11.33 -10.82
C LYS A 8 -8.81 10.01 -11.49
N ILE A 9 -8.40 9.80 -12.74
CA ILE A 9 -8.66 8.54 -13.46
C ILE A 9 -7.94 7.38 -12.77
N ALA A 10 -6.66 7.54 -12.44
CA ALA A 10 -5.91 6.52 -11.71
C ALA A 10 -6.53 6.20 -10.34
N PHE A 11 -7.00 7.23 -9.61
CA PHE A 11 -7.75 7.03 -8.36
C PHE A 11 -9.01 6.18 -8.58
N VAL A 12 -9.81 6.52 -9.60
CA VAL A 12 -11.04 5.78 -9.93
C VAL A 12 -10.73 4.34 -10.33
N LEU A 13 -9.68 4.12 -11.12
CA LEU A 13 -9.26 2.78 -11.54
C LEU A 13 -8.70 1.94 -10.37
N ASN A 14 -8.19 2.59 -9.32
CA ASN A 14 -7.76 1.93 -8.08
C ASN A 14 -8.87 1.75 -7.04
N LEU A 15 -10.08 2.27 -7.26
CA LEU A 15 -11.20 2.10 -6.34
C LEU A 15 -11.46 0.63 -5.97
N PRO A 16 -11.47 -0.35 -6.91
CA PRO A 16 -11.70 -1.74 -6.57
C PRO A 16 -10.69 -2.26 -5.52
N TRP A 17 -9.41 -1.95 -5.72
CA TRP A 17 -8.34 -2.31 -4.78
C TRP A 17 -8.43 -1.54 -3.46
N SER A 18 -8.81 -0.27 -3.52
CA SER A 18 -8.96 0.57 -2.33
C SER A 18 -10.12 0.08 -1.46
N LEU A 19 -11.25 -0.29 -2.06
CA LEU A 19 -12.40 -0.92 -1.41
C LEU A 19 -12.03 -2.29 -0.84
N ALA A 20 -11.28 -3.10 -1.59
CA ALA A 20 -10.75 -4.37 -1.08
C ALA A 20 -9.84 -4.13 0.14
N GLY A 21 -8.97 -3.11 0.11
CA GLY A 21 -8.12 -2.72 1.24
C GLY A 21 -8.92 -2.27 2.45
N LEU A 22 -10.03 -1.55 2.24
CA LEU A 22 -10.93 -1.16 3.31
C LEU A 22 -11.63 -2.37 3.92
N PHE A 23 -12.20 -3.25 3.09
CA PHE A 23 -12.82 -4.47 3.58
C PHE A 23 -11.81 -5.35 4.33
N TYR A 24 -10.60 -5.48 3.79
CA TYR A 24 -9.49 -6.20 4.43
C TYR A 24 -9.11 -5.58 5.78
N SER A 25 -9.10 -4.26 5.88
CA SER A 25 -8.81 -3.56 7.14
C SER A 25 -9.82 -3.86 8.24
N LEU A 26 -11.10 -4.06 7.89
CA LEU A 26 -12.15 -4.40 8.87
C LEU A 26 -11.86 -5.74 9.57
N LEU A 27 -11.27 -6.71 8.85
CA LEU A 27 -10.84 -7.99 9.42
C LEU A 27 -9.69 -7.84 10.44
N MET A 28 -9.02 -6.69 10.45
CA MET A 28 -7.89 -6.39 11.33
C MET A 28 -8.22 -5.40 12.45
N LEU A 29 -9.51 -5.04 12.58
CA LEU A 29 -10.04 -4.15 13.62
C LEU A 29 -9.31 -2.79 13.65
N PRO A 30 -9.65 -1.88 12.71
CA PRO A 30 -9.00 -0.57 12.63
C PRO A 30 -9.37 0.27 13.86
N ARG A 31 -8.37 0.91 14.45
CA ARG A 31 -8.50 1.77 15.63
C ARG A 31 -8.63 3.25 15.28
N ASN A 32 -7.99 3.67 14.18
CA ASN A 32 -7.97 5.06 13.77
C ASN A 32 -7.93 5.14 12.24
N ILE A 33 -8.68 6.08 11.69
CA ILE A 33 -8.72 6.37 10.26
C ILE A 33 -8.27 7.81 10.08
N LYS A 34 -7.21 8.00 9.30
CA LYS A 34 -6.72 9.31 8.87
C LYS A 34 -6.77 9.37 7.35
N THR A 35 -7.21 10.49 6.82
CA THR A 35 -7.08 10.81 5.41
C THR A 35 -5.90 11.76 5.24
N ASP A 36 -4.94 11.41 4.40
CA ASP A 36 -3.79 12.29 4.13
C ASP A 36 -4.15 13.33 3.04
N LYS A 37 -3.49 14.49 3.12
CA LYS A 37 -3.55 15.60 2.14
C LYS A 37 -2.91 15.24 0.80
N LEU A 38 -2.06 14.20 0.74
CA LEU A 38 -1.67 13.58 -0.54
C LEU A 38 -2.93 12.95 -1.16
N GLN A 39 -3.49 13.66 -2.15
CA GLN A 39 -4.86 13.48 -2.64
C GLN A 39 -5.25 12.00 -2.77
N PHE A 40 -6.32 11.64 -2.05
CA PHE A 40 -7.00 10.36 -2.12
C PHE A 40 -6.30 9.16 -1.47
N VAL A 41 -5.55 9.33 -0.37
CA VAL A 41 -5.01 8.20 0.41
C VAL A 41 -5.73 8.05 1.75
N MET A 42 -6.16 6.83 2.07
CA MET A 42 -6.74 6.50 3.37
C MET A 42 -5.73 5.70 4.20
N VAL A 43 -5.38 6.21 5.36
CA VAL A 43 -4.44 5.59 6.29
C VAL A 43 -5.22 5.05 7.48
N LEU A 44 -5.22 3.74 7.66
CA LEU A 44 -5.85 3.05 8.77
C LEU A 44 -4.80 2.50 9.71
N ARG A 45 -4.88 2.86 11.00
CA ARG A 45 -4.09 2.19 12.03
C ARG A 45 -4.83 0.98 12.57
N VAL A 46 -4.18 -0.16 12.51
CA VAL A 46 -4.65 -1.43 13.08
C VAL A 46 -3.68 -1.87 14.17
N ARG A 47 -4.14 -2.71 15.12
CA ARG A 47 -3.23 -3.21 16.16
C ARG A 47 -2.10 -4.03 15.55
N ARG A 48 -2.45 -4.94 14.63
CA ARG A 48 -1.52 -5.90 14.03
C ARG A 48 -2.03 -6.38 12.67
N LEU A 49 -1.12 -6.51 11.71
CA LEU A 49 -1.40 -7.00 10.36
C LEU A 49 -1.35 -8.54 10.33
N TRP A 50 -2.11 -9.20 11.20
CA TRP A 50 -1.96 -10.62 11.54
C TRP A 50 -2.07 -11.55 10.33
N ILE A 51 -2.96 -11.27 9.37
CA ILE A 51 -3.09 -12.07 8.14
C ILE A 51 -1.81 -11.98 7.31
N ASN A 52 -1.27 -10.76 7.07
CA ASN A 52 -0.01 -10.58 6.34
C ASN A 52 1.16 -11.26 7.06
N GLU A 53 1.17 -11.22 8.39
CA GLU A 53 2.22 -11.87 9.18
C GLU A 53 2.21 -13.40 9.04
N VAL A 54 1.03 -14.02 8.93
CA VAL A 54 0.90 -15.46 8.67
C VAL A 54 1.43 -15.80 7.28
N VAL A 55 1.10 -14.99 6.27
CA VAL A 55 1.54 -15.21 4.88
C VAL A 55 3.05 -15.02 4.72
N LEU A 56 3.61 -13.95 5.28
CA LEU A 56 5.03 -13.60 5.15
C LEU A 56 5.91 -14.24 6.23
N ARG A 57 5.32 -14.95 7.21
CA ARG A 57 5.98 -15.56 8.38
C ARG A 57 6.92 -14.60 9.13
N ARG A 58 6.59 -13.32 9.17
CA ARG A 58 7.37 -12.25 9.81
C ARG A 58 6.44 -11.12 10.26
N ARG A 59 6.90 -10.29 11.20
CA ARG A 59 6.13 -9.10 11.60
C ARG A 59 6.03 -8.09 10.44
N VAL A 60 4.84 -7.57 10.23
CA VAL A 60 4.54 -6.63 9.16
C VAL A 60 4.18 -5.28 9.78
N ARG A 61 4.88 -4.23 9.34
CA ARG A 61 4.72 -2.87 9.87
C ARG A 61 3.67 -2.08 9.10
N GLY A 62 3.68 -2.20 7.78
CA GLY A 62 2.73 -1.56 6.88
C GLY A 62 2.24 -2.51 5.81
N PHE A 63 1.11 -2.16 5.21
CA PHE A 63 0.59 -2.82 4.03
C PHE A 63 -0.23 -1.84 3.20
N THR A 64 -0.02 -1.83 1.88
CA THR A 64 -0.75 -0.98 0.95
C THR A 64 -1.58 -1.80 -0.02
N LEU A 65 -2.83 -1.40 -0.22
CA LEU A 65 -3.69 -1.94 -1.26
C LEU A 65 -4.49 -0.81 -1.92
N GLY A 66 -4.17 -0.52 -3.18
CA GLY A 66 -4.73 0.61 -3.91
C GLY A 66 -4.34 1.93 -3.25
N ASN A 67 -5.36 2.68 -2.82
CA ASN A 67 -5.21 3.94 -2.11
C ASN A 67 -5.37 3.81 -0.58
N THR A 68 -5.40 2.58 -0.08
CA THR A 68 -5.58 2.27 1.33
C THR A 68 -4.26 1.77 1.91
N ILE A 69 -3.75 2.48 2.92
CA ILE A 69 -2.56 2.11 3.68
C ILE A 69 -3.01 1.63 5.05
N LEU A 70 -2.55 0.46 5.47
CA LEU A 70 -2.73 -0.07 6.81
C LEU A 70 -1.38 -0.01 7.53
N LEU A 71 -1.35 0.61 8.71
CA LEU A 71 -0.17 0.67 9.57
C LEU A 71 -0.46 -0.06 10.88
N SER A 72 0.48 -0.91 11.32
CA SER A 72 0.38 -1.53 12.64
C SER A 72 0.87 -0.58 13.75
N ASP A 73 0.60 -0.92 15.01
CA ASP A 73 1.05 -0.10 16.16
C ASP A 73 2.59 0.04 16.24
N VAL A 74 3.34 -0.85 15.58
CA VAL A 74 4.82 -0.84 15.54
C VAL A 74 5.38 -0.12 14.32
N ALA A 75 4.53 0.50 13.49
CA ALA A 75 4.95 1.29 12.35
C ALA A 75 5.59 2.61 12.79
N ASP A 76 6.74 2.93 12.23
CA ASP A 76 7.42 4.22 12.35
C ASP A 76 7.10 5.13 11.14
N ASN A 77 7.62 6.35 11.14
CA ASN A 77 7.41 7.29 10.03
C ASN A 77 7.97 6.76 8.71
N ASN A 78 9.14 6.09 8.75
CA ASN A 78 9.73 5.45 7.56
C ASN A 78 8.81 4.38 6.95
N THR A 79 8.06 3.66 7.79
CA THR A 79 7.05 2.70 7.31
C THR A 79 5.99 3.42 6.48
N TYR A 80 5.50 4.58 6.93
CA TYR A 80 4.50 5.33 6.16
C TYR A 80 5.06 5.81 4.82
N ASP A 81 6.28 6.34 4.80
CA ASP A 81 6.91 6.83 3.57
C ASP A 81 7.14 5.69 2.56
N HIS A 82 7.50 4.50 3.05
CA HIS A 82 7.59 3.28 2.25
C HIS A 82 6.24 2.90 1.63
N GLU A 83 5.17 2.84 2.42
CA GLU A 83 3.82 2.50 1.95
C GLU A 83 3.27 3.53 0.94
N ILE A 84 3.60 4.82 1.10
CA ILE A 84 3.28 5.86 0.13
C ILE A 84 3.89 5.58 -1.25
N VAL A 85 5.08 4.97 -1.33
CA VAL A 85 5.66 4.58 -2.61
C VAL A 85 4.80 3.54 -3.31
N HIS A 86 4.27 2.57 -2.58
CA HIS A 86 3.35 1.58 -3.14
C HIS A 86 2.06 2.23 -3.65
N VAL A 87 1.49 3.20 -2.94
CA VAL A 87 0.34 3.97 -3.47
C VAL A 87 0.73 4.66 -4.78
N ARG A 88 1.91 5.26 -4.88
CA ARG A 88 2.38 5.88 -6.14
C ARG A 88 2.53 4.85 -7.25
N GLN A 89 3.00 3.63 -6.96
CA GLN A 89 3.09 2.55 -7.93
C GLN A 89 1.69 2.11 -8.41
N PHE A 90 0.73 1.95 -7.50
CA PHE A 90 -0.69 1.76 -7.84
C PHE A 90 -1.23 2.87 -8.74
N MET A 91 -0.86 4.13 -8.50
CA MET A 91 -1.32 5.26 -9.31
C MET A 91 -0.63 5.33 -10.68
N LYS A 92 0.57 4.76 -10.84
CA LYS A 92 1.27 4.65 -12.13
C LYS A 92 0.66 3.54 -13.00
N GLU A 93 0.35 2.38 -12.41
CA GLU A 93 -0.19 1.21 -13.10
C GLU A 93 -1.48 0.72 -12.43
N PRO A 94 -2.56 1.53 -12.46
CA PRO A 94 -3.78 1.17 -11.79
C PRO A 94 -4.37 -0.12 -12.38
N PHE A 95 -5.14 -0.85 -11.57
CA PHE A 95 -5.71 -2.16 -11.90
C PHE A 95 -4.70 -3.32 -12.01
N ILE A 96 -3.58 -3.15 -12.73
CA ILE A 96 -2.65 -4.23 -13.07
C ILE A 96 -1.50 -4.37 -12.05
N PHE A 97 -1.17 -3.30 -11.31
CA PHE A 97 -0.06 -3.31 -10.36
C PHE A 97 -0.03 -4.51 -9.40
N PRO A 98 -1.14 -4.93 -8.74
CA PRO A 98 -1.13 -6.12 -7.88
C PRO A 98 -0.69 -7.40 -8.60
N LEU A 99 -1.07 -7.56 -9.87
CA LEU A 99 -0.70 -8.74 -10.66
C LEU A 99 0.80 -8.74 -10.94
N PHE A 100 1.36 -7.58 -11.35
CA PHE A 100 2.80 -7.47 -11.55
C PHE A 100 3.59 -7.59 -10.26
N TYR A 101 3.10 -7.04 -9.16
CA TYR A 101 3.73 -7.18 -7.85
C TYR A 101 3.76 -8.65 -7.41
N CYS A 102 2.64 -9.37 -7.55
CA CYS A 102 2.58 -10.80 -7.28
C CYS A 102 3.54 -11.60 -8.18
N PHE A 103 3.61 -11.28 -9.47
CA PHE A 103 4.54 -11.94 -10.41
C PHE A 103 6.01 -11.72 -10.01
N GLU A 104 6.39 -10.48 -9.71
CA GLU A 104 7.73 -10.15 -9.21
C GLU A 104 8.03 -10.84 -7.87
N PHE A 105 7.06 -10.87 -6.95
CA PHE A 105 7.19 -11.56 -5.68
C PHE A 105 7.41 -13.06 -5.86
N ILE A 106 6.69 -13.72 -6.76
CA ILE A 106 6.86 -15.16 -7.04
C ILE A 106 8.21 -15.43 -7.71
N LYS A 107 8.60 -14.58 -8.68
CA LYS A 107 9.79 -14.80 -9.51
C LYS A 107 11.09 -14.47 -8.78
N HIS A 108 11.11 -13.41 -7.99
CA HIS A 108 12.32 -12.87 -7.37
C HIS A 108 12.30 -12.99 -5.83
N GLY A 109 11.15 -13.25 -5.23
CA GLY A 109 10.96 -13.20 -3.78
C GLY A 109 10.68 -11.78 -3.29
N TYR A 110 10.24 -11.67 -2.03
CA TYR A 110 9.85 -10.38 -1.43
C TYR A 110 10.97 -9.33 -1.49
N GLN A 111 12.16 -9.64 -0.95
CA GLN A 111 13.24 -8.65 -0.81
C GLN A 111 13.88 -8.23 -2.13
N ASN A 112 13.75 -9.04 -3.18
CA ASN A 112 14.38 -8.78 -4.47
C ASN A 112 13.43 -8.19 -5.51
N SER A 113 12.13 -8.12 -5.21
CA SER A 113 11.13 -7.47 -6.06
C SER A 113 11.56 -6.04 -6.41
N LYS A 114 11.47 -5.69 -7.70
CA LYS A 114 11.80 -4.34 -8.17
C LYS A 114 11.00 -3.25 -7.44
N TYR A 115 9.76 -3.56 -7.05
CA TYR A 115 8.85 -2.63 -6.39
C TYR A 115 9.24 -2.35 -4.94
N GLU A 116 9.66 -3.38 -4.22
CA GLU A 116 10.17 -3.26 -2.85
C GLU A 116 11.50 -2.49 -2.83
N LYS A 117 12.39 -2.76 -3.80
CA LYS A 117 13.64 -2.00 -3.95
C LYS A 117 13.39 -0.52 -4.19
N GLU A 118 12.46 -0.16 -5.08
CA GLU A 118 12.08 1.25 -5.30
C GLU A 118 11.56 1.89 -4.01
N ALA A 119 10.72 1.17 -3.24
CA ALA A 119 10.17 1.67 -1.99
C ALA A 119 11.25 1.93 -0.92
N TYR A 120 12.20 1.02 -0.75
CA TYR A 120 13.34 1.23 0.17
C TYR A 120 14.28 2.34 -0.31
N GLN A 121 14.57 2.43 -1.61
CA GLN A 121 15.43 3.49 -2.15
C GLN A 121 14.86 4.87 -1.87
N ARG A 122 13.58 5.11 -2.19
CA ARG A 122 12.92 6.42 -1.98
C ARG A 122 12.66 6.78 -0.51
N THR A 123 12.71 5.82 0.39
CA THR A 123 12.53 6.06 1.85
C THR A 123 13.86 6.39 2.53
N ASN A 124 14.98 5.98 1.93
CA ASN A 124 16.33 6.21 2.44
C ASN A 124 17.03 7.43 1.78
N GLU A 125 16.40 8.08 0.81
CA GLU A 125 16.78 9.37 0.19
C GLU A 125 16.31 10.54 1.05
#